data_AF-A0A9E0IS44-F1
#
_entry.id   AF-A0A9E0IS44-F1
#
_cell.length_a   1.000
_cell.length_b   1.000
_cell.length_c   1.000
_cell.angle_alpha   90.00
_cell.angle_beta   90.00
_cell.angle_gamma   90.00
#
_symmetry.space_group_name_H-M   'P 1'
#
loop_
_entity.id
_entity.type
_entity.pdbx_description
1 polymer ?
#
loop_
_entity_poly.entity_id
_entity_poly.type
_entity_poly.pdbx_seq_one_letter_code
_entity_poly.pdbx_strand_id
1 'polypeptide(L)'
;MSWPRSRLRVLVLVLVAVGAPAAARAQPAADTPLPELVVDRAACPPVEACVGLTVHVVVRAGAPVVDAAWVRDQVGHATRLFAPAGLGFIVTGTRVVPETAAVVSTRRDRDRLGRRRLVAGTVDVFVVDRLDDVDVAGQVLNGVHWRQRDQRERRWIIVAATARPVTLAHELGHFFGLPHSTELVSLMNKTPGPGRPAMLELRFTEAELATIVTTARGLRRGRLRAP
;
A
#
# COMPACT_ATOMS: atom_id res chain seq x y z
N MET A 1 -44.20 -71.66 -9.15
CA MET A 1 -43.75 -70.74 -10.21
C MET A 1 -42.40 -70.19 -9.81
N SER A 2 -41.36 -70.57 -10.55
CA SER A 2 -39.95 -70.31 -10.30
C SER A 2 -39.51 -68.97 -10.90
N TRP A 3 -38.71 -68.20 -10.18
CA TRP A 3 -38.01 -67.01 -10.73
C TRP A 3 -36.54 -67.01 -10.28
N PRO A 4 -35.58 -66.67 -11.17
CA PRO A 4 -34.15 -66.88 -10.93
C PRO A 4 -33.51 -65.72 -10.16
N ARG A 5 -32.54 -66.06 -9.30
CA ARG A 5 -31.70 -65.11 -8.55
C ARG A 5 -30.63 -64.51 -9.46
N SER A 6 -30.80 -63.25 -9.84
CA SER A 6 -29.75 -62.47 -10.52
C SER A 6 -28.76 -61.91 -9.50
N ARG A 7 -27.49 -62.32 -9.58
CA ARG A 7 -26.39 -61.77 -8.77
C ARG A 7 -25.80 -60.55 -9.49
N LEU A 8 -26.14 -59.34 -9.03
CA LEU A 8 -25.45 -58.11 -9.44
C LEU A 8 -24.09 -58.06 -8.74
N ARG A 9 -22.99 -58.13 -9.49
CA ARG A 9 -21.64 -57.81 -8.99
C ARG A 9 -21.41 -56.31 -9.20
N VAL A 10 -21.46 -55.53 -8.14
CA VAL A 10 -21.07 -54.11 -8.16
C VAL A 10 -19.54 -54.06 -8.06
N LEU A 11 -18.89 -53.60 -9.13
CA LEU A 11 -17.46 -53.34 -9.16
C LEU A 11 -17.23 -51.92 -8.63
N VAL A 12 -16.70 -51.79 -7.41
CA VAL A 12 -16.32 -50.49 -6.84
C VAL A 12 -14.94 -50.14 -7.35
N LEU A 13 -14.87 -49.17 -8.27
CA LEU A 13 -13.62 -48.61 -8.76
C LEU A 13 -13.12 -47.54 -7.77
N VAL A 14 -12.11 -47.88 -6.97
CA VAL A 14 -11.45 -46.90 -6.09
C VAL A 14 -10.42 -46.13 -6.91
N LEU A 15 -10.77 -44.92 -7.33
CA LEU A 15 -9.83 -43.95 -7.91
C LEU A 15 -8.99 -43.34 -6.79
N VAL A 16 -7.75 -43.80 -6.64
CA VAL A 16 -6.74 -43.16 -5.80
C VAL A 16 -6.15 -42.00 -6.60
N ALA A 17 -6.62 -40.77 -6.32
CA ALA A 17 -6.00 -39.57 -6.84
C ALA A 17 -4.65 -39.36 -6.12
N VAL A 18 -3.55 -39.65 -6.80
CA VAL A 18 -2.19 -39.31 -6.34
C VAL A 18 -2.00 -37.81 -6.57
N GLY A 19 -2.27 -37.01 -5.53
CA GLY A 19 -1.99 -35.58 -5.55
C GLY A 19 -0.48 -35.33 -5.57
N ALA A 20 0.02 -34.63 -6.60
CA ALA A 20 1.40 -34.17 -6.62
C ALA A 20 1.64 -33.19 -5.45
N PRO A 21 2.75 -33.32 -4.70
CA PRO A 21 3.05 -32.39 -3.61
C PRO A 21 3.27 -30.99 -4.18
N ALA A 22 2.51 -30.01 -3.67
CA ALA A 22 2.76 -28.61 -3.93
C ALA A 22 4.18 -28.28 -3.43
N ALA A 23 5.11 -28.03 -4.36
CA ALA A 23 6.46 -27.61 -4.00
C ALA A 23 6.36 -26.30 -3.20
N ALA A 24 6.78 -26.34 -1.93
CA ALA A 24 6.85 -25.16 -1.09
C ALA A 24 7.76 -24.13 -1.78
N ARG A 25 7.19 -22.99 -2.20
CA ARG A 25 7.98 -21.89 -2.77
C ARG A 25 8.87 -21.32 -1.68
N ALA A 26 10.18 -21.25 -1.94
CA ALA A 26 11.13 -20.60 -1.05
C ALA A 26 10.74 -19.13 -0.87
N GLN A 27 10.80 -18.65 0.38
CA GLN A 27 10.46 -17.27 0.70
C GLN A 27 11.59 -16.34 0.23
N PRO A 28 11.29 -15.27 -0.52
CA PRO A 28 12.34 -14.37 -0.97
C PRO A 28 12.99 -13.66 0.21
N ALA A 29 14.29 -13.40 0.11
CA ALA A 29 15.04 -12.67 1.13
C ALA A 29 14.51 -11.23 1.25
N ALA A 30 14.44 -10.72 2.47
CA ALA A 30 14.04 -9.35 2.74
C ALA A 30 14.89 -8.35 1.95
N ASP A 31 14.28 -7.24 1.53
CA ASP A 31 14.91 -6.11 0.82
C ASP A 31 15.46 -6.45 -0.59
N THR A 32 15.21 -7.67 -1.08
CA THR A 32 15.46 -8.06 -2.47
C THR A 32 14.48 -7.33 -3.40
N PRO A 33 14.87 -6.96 -4.64
CA PRO A 33 13.92 -6.46 -5.62
C PRO A 33 12.74 -7.41 -5.88
N LEU A 34 11.55 -6.86 -6.11
CA LEU A 34 10.35 -7.62 -6.49
C LEU A 34 10.01 -7.40 -7.97
N PRO A 35 10.59 -8.18 -8.90
CA PRO A 35 10.41 -7.97 -10.34
C PRO A 35 8.96 -8.21 -10.79
N GLU A 36 8.22 -9.09 -10.12
CA GLU A 36 6.79 -9.35 -10.38
C GLU A 36 5.89 -8.14 -10.08
N LEU A 37 6.38 -7.23 -9.23
CA LEU A 37 5.75 -5.95 -8.91
C LEU A 37 6.36 -4.80 -9.68
N VAL A 38 7.10 -5.06 -10.76
CA VAL A 38 7.51 -4.00 -11.69
C VAL A 38 6.25 -3.44 -12.31
N VAL A 39 5.74 -2.39 -11.65
CA VAL A 39 4.79 -1.47 -12.23
C VAL A 39 5.54 -0.85 -13.38
N ASP A 40 4.97 -0.99 -14.58
CA ASP A 40 5.50 -0.40 -15.80
C ASP A 40 6.04 0.99 -15.44
N ARG A 41 7.34 1.21 -15.64
CA ARG A 41 8.06 2.44 -15.23
C ARG A 41 7.68 3.58 -16.18
N ALA A 42 6.38 3.70 -16.44
CA ALA A 42 5.79 4.74 -17.23
C ALA A 42 6.42 6.05 -16.79
N ALA A 43 6.88 6.81 -17.78
CA ALA A 43 7.44 8.12 -17.54
C ALA A 43 6.45 8.92 -16.68
N CYS A 44 7.00 9.71 -15.76
CA CYS A 44 6.17 10.60 -14.97
C CYS A 44 5.25 11.39 -15.90
N PRO A 45 3.97 11.61 -15.54
CA PRO A 45 3.12 12.49 -16.33
C PRO A 45 3.77 13.88 -16.50
N PRO A 46 3.35 14.66 -17.51
CA PRO A 46 3.87 15.99 -17.75
C PRO A 46 3.41 16.97 -16.65
N VAL A 47 4.12 16.97 -15.52
CA VAL A 47 3.88 17.79 -14.33
C VAL A 47 5.17 18.52 -13.93
N GLU A 48 5.07 19.54 -13.07
CA GLU A 48 6.23 20.35 -12.67
C GLU A 48 7.29 19.59 -11.86
N ALA A 49 6.92 18.54 -11.12
CA ALA A 49 7.88 17.52 -10.71
C ALA A 49 7.29 16.16 -10.46
N CYS A 50 8.16 15.18 -10.67
CA CYS A 50 7.97 13.83 -10.25
C CYS A 50 8.59 13.54 -8.89
N VAL A 51 7.85 12.82 -8.06
CA VAL A 51 8.34 12.28 -6.80
C VAL A 51 8.48 10.76 -6.93
N GLY A 52 9.70 10.26 -6.69
CA GLY A 52 9.98 8.83 -6.71
C GLY A 52 9.42 8.13 -5.47
N LEU A 53 8.77 6.99 -5.68
CA LEU A 53 8.26 6.10 -4.64
C LEU A 53 9.06 4.80 -4.64
N THR A 54 9.54 4.39 -3.48
CA THR A 54 10.02 3.01 -3.27
C THR A 54 8.92 2.23 -2.56
N VAL A 55 8.39 1.19 -3.23
CA VAL A 55 7.28 0.38 -2.70
C VAL A 55 7.83 -0.91 -2.10
N HIS A 56 7.72 -1.04 -0.78
CA HIS A 56 8.12 -2.21 -0.01
C HIS A 56 6.89 -3.09 0.23
N VAL A 57 6.84 -4.30 -0.31
CA VAL A 57 5.64 -5.15 -0.25
C VAL A 57 5.90 -6.43 0.52
N VAL A 58 5.00 -6.76 1.45
CA VAL A 58 5.02 -8.04 2.15
C VAL A 58 4.81 -9.19 1.17
N VAL A 59 5.64 -10.22 1.30
CA VAL A 59 5.47 -11.49 0.58
C VAL A 59 5.03 -12.56 1.58
N ARG A 60 3.87 -13.18 1.31
CA ARG A 60 3.24 -14.22 2.13
C ARG A 60 3.08 -15.49 1.32
N ALA A 61 3.54 -16.63 1.86
CA ALA A 61 3.52 -17.91 1.15
C ALA A 61 4.14 -17.85 -0.28
N GLY A 62 5.18 -17.01 -0.44
CA GLY A 62 5.88 -16.85 -1.72
C GLY A 62 5.17 -15.96 -2.76
N ALA A 63 4.11 -15.24 -2.40
CA ALA A 63 3.45 -14.26 -3.26
C ALA A 63 3.31 -12.89 -2.57
N PRO A 64 3.42 -11.77 -3.29
CA PRO A 64 3.13 -10.45 -2.74
C PRO A 64 1.68 -10.35 -2.26
N VAL A 65 1.45 -9.59 -1.19
CA VAL A 65 0.10 -9.36 -0.65
C VAL A 65 -0.81 -8.50 -1.56
N VAL A 66 -0.21 -7.84 -2.56
CA VAL A 66 -0.90 -7.08 -3.62
C VAL A 66 -0.19 -7.32 -4.95
N ASP A 67 -0.89 -7.15 -6.07
CA ASP A 67 -0.30 -7.26 -7.41
C ASP A 67 0.14 -5.90 -7.98
N ALA A 68 0.74 -5.93 -9.18
CA ALA A 68 1.23 -4.72 -9.84
C ALA A 68 0.08 -3.78 -10.29
N ALA A 69 -1.11 -4.31 -10.57
CA ALA A 69 -2.26 -3.51 -10.97
C ALA A 69 -2.76 -2.69 -9.78
N TRP A 70 -2.83 -3.28 -8.60
CA TRP A 70 -3.16 -2.59 -7.36
C TRP A 70 -2.20 -1.42 -7.09
N VAL A 71 -0.89 -1.62 -7.23
CA VAL A 71 0.09 -0.56 -7.02
C VAL A 71 -0.10 0.56 -8.06
N ARG A 72 -0.33 0.20 -9.32
CA ARG A 72 -0.60 1.15 -10.40
C ARG A 72 -1.83 2.00 -10.11
N ASP A 73 -2.90 1.40 -9.60
CA ASP A 73 -4.14 2.09 -9.30
C ASP A 73 -3.98 3.09 -8.16
N GLN A 74 -3.27 2.70 -7.08
CA GLN A 74 -2.96 3.60 -5.96
C GLN A 74 -2.12 4.80 -6.41
N VAL A 75 -1.03 4.54 -7.14
CA VAL A 75 -0.11 5.59 -7.60
C VAL A 75 -0.75 6.47 -8.65
N GLY A 76 -1.51 5.88 -9.58
CA GLY A 76 -2.24 6.61 -10.62
C GLY A 76 -3.33 7.50 -10.03
N HIS A 77 -4.06 7.01 -9.02
CA HIS A 77 -5.08 7.81 -8.33
C HIS A 77 -4.45 8.97 -7.54
N ALA A 78 -3.39 8.71 -6.78
CA ALA A 78 -2.64 9.77 -6.09
C ALA A 78 -2.11 10.82 -7.07
N THR A 79 -1.51 10.39 -8.17
CA THR A 79 -1.01 11.29 -9.22
C THR A 79 -2.11 12.22 -9.76
N ARG A 80 -3.32 11.71 -10.02
CA ARG A 80 -4.43 12.56 -10.48
C ARG A 80 -4.84 13.63 -9.45
N LEU A 81 -4.89 13.27 -8.17
CA LEU A 81 -5.29 14.21 -7.11
C LEU A 81 -4.22 15.27 -6.83
N PHE A 82 -2.94 14.95 -7.04
CA PHE A 82 -1.82 15.86 -6.86
C PHE A 82 -1.45 16.68 -8.11
N ALA A 83 -1.97 16.32 -9.29
CA ALA A 83 -1.70 17.03 -10.54
C ALA A 83 -2.00 18.54 -10.48
N PRO A 84 -3.09 19.01 -9.82
CA PRO A 84 -3.34 20.46 -9.66
C PRO A 84 -2.25 21.20 -8.86
N ALA A 85 -1.46 20.49 -8.04
CA ALA A 85 -0.29 21.05 -7.35
C ALA A 85 1.00 20.96 -8.19
N GLY A 86 0.91 20.57 -9.47
CA GLY A 86 2.06 20.36 -10.34
C GLY A 86 2.91 19.14 -9.97
N LEU A 87 2.32 18.14 -9.29
CA LEU A 87 3.03 16.95 -8.82
C LEU A 87 2.49 15.67 -9.43
N GLY A 88 3.40 14.72 -9.60
CA GLY A 88 3.09 13.35 -10.01
C GLY A 88 4.03 12.37 -9.31
N PHE A 89 3.69 11.09 -9.37
CA PHE A 89 4.43 10.05 -8.68
C PHE A 89 4.84 8.95 -9.65
N ILE A 90 6.02 8.39 -9.40
CA ILE A 90 6.55 7.26 -10.17
C ILE A 90 7.14 6.23 -9.20
N VAL A 91 6.91 4.95 -9.47
CA VAL A 91 7.58 3.88 -8.72
C VAL A 91 9.01 3.73 -9.23
N THR A 92 9.98 4.11 -8.42
CA THR A 92 11.42 4.02 -8.74
C THR A 92 12.03 2.69 -8.32
N GLY A 93 11.39 1.97 -7.40
CA GLY A 93 11.84 0.66 -6.96
C GLY A 93 10.77 -0.11 -6.19
N THR A 94 10.92 -1.42 -6.18
CA THR A 94 10.10 -2.35 -5.37
C THR A 94 11.00 -3.26 -4.53
N ARG A 95 10.58 -3.57 -3.30
CA ARG A 95 11.39 -4.31 -2.32
C ARG A 95 10.54 -5.32 -1.55
N VAL A 96 11.11 -6.47 -1.21
CA VAL A 96 10.49 -7.47 -0.34
C VAL A 96 10.46 -7.00 1.12
N VAL A 97 9.29 -7.11 1.75
CA VAL A 97 9.14 -7.10 3.21
C VAL A 97 8.85 -8.54 3.66
N PRO A 98 9.50 -9.05 4.73
CA PRO A 98 9.25 -10.39 5.22
C PRO A 98 7.83 -10.54 5.78
N GLU A 99 7.28 -11.76 5.74
CA GLU A 99 5.94 -12.11 6.25
C GLU A 99 5.75 -11.81 7.74
N THR A 100 6.83 -11.75 8.53
CA THR A 100 6.79 -11.33 9.94
C THR A 100 6.33 -9.88 10.13
N ALA A 101 6.21 -9.10 9.05
CA ALA A 101 5.62 -7.77 9.05
C ALA A 101 4.27 -7.69 8.30
N ALA A 102 3.64 -8.83 7.99
CA ALA A 102 2.33 -8.88 7.35
C ALA A 102 1.26 -8.18 8.20
N VAL A 103 1.33 -8.32 9.52
CA VAL A 103 0.41 -7.68 10.46
C VAL A 103 1.18 -6.66 11.29
N VAL A 104 0.73 -5.40 11.23
CA VAL A 104 1.32 -4.28 11.97
C VAL A 104 0.35 -3.85 13.08
N SER A 105 0.58 -4.32 14.29
CA SER A 105 -0.35 -4.13 15.42
C SER A 105 0.13 -3.13 16.46
N THR A 106 1.43 -2.80 16.47
CA THR A 106 2.02 -1.93 17.49
C THR A 106 2.84 -0.81 16.88
N ARG A 107 3.10 0.24 17.67
CA ARG A 107 4.01 1.33 17.28
C ARG A 107 5.43 0.82 17.01
N ARG A 108 5.87 -0.20 17.77
CA ARG A 108 7.17 -0.86 17.57
C ARG A 108 7.24 -1.58 16.22
N ASP A 109 6.13 -2.14 15.74
CA ASP A 109 6.07 -2.76 14.42
C ASP A 109 6.19 -1.71 13.32
N ARG A 110 5.48 -0.58 13.47
CA ARG A 110 5.60 0.57 12.57
C ARG A 110 7.05 1.04 12.48
N ASP A 111 7.70 1.30 13.61
CA ASP A 111 9.12 1.71 13.68
C ASP A 111 10.07 0.69 13.02
N ARG A 112 9.82 -0.62 13.21
CA ARG A 112 10.66 -1.69 12.66
C ARG A 112 10.63 -1.75 11.13
N LEU A 113 9.52 -1.38 10.49
CA LEU A 113 9.41 -1.34 9.02
C LEU A 113 10.45 -0.37 8.44
N GLY A 114 10.41 0.89 8.84
CA GLY A 114 11.23 1.95 8.26
C GLY A 114 12.69 1.97 8.74
N ARG A 115 12.98 1.56 9.97
CA ARG A 115 14.29 1.83 10.63
C ARG A 115 15.54 1.44 9.82
N ARG A 116 15.48 0.45 8.92
CA ARG A 116 16.63 0.01 8.11
C ARG A 116 16.37 -0.07 6.60
N ARG A 117 15.21 0.39 6.14
CA ARG A 117 14.74 0.12 4.77
C ARG A 117 14.53 1.36 3.91
N LEU A 118 14.65 2.55 4.49
CA LEU A 118 14.38 3.79 3.76
C LEU A 118 15.39 3.98 2.63
N VAL A 119 14.90 4.46 1.49
CA VAL A 119 15.70 4.69 0.30
C VAL A 119 15.82 6.18 0.05
N ALA A 120 17.06 6.67 0.13
CA ALA A 120 17.40 8.07 -0.03
C ALA A 120 16.81 8.68 -1.31
N GLY A 121 16.17 9.84 -1.16
CA GLY A 121 15.60 10.58 -2.28
C GLY A 121 14.26 10.06 -2.81
N THR A 122 13.66 9.07 -2.14
CA THR A 122 12.32 8.56 -2.46
C THR A 122 11.38 8.68 -1.27
N VAL A 123 10.07 8.57 -1.51
CA VAL A 123 9.09 8.32 -0.46
C VAL A 123 8.90 6.82 -0.33
N ASP A 124 9.26 6.27 0.82
CA ASP A 124 9.05 4.85 1.10
C ASP A 124 7.60 4.55 1.47
N VAL A 125 7.00 3.60 0.76
CA VAL A 125 5.62 3.13 0.96
C VAL A 125 5.66 1.65 1.28
N PHE A 126 5.28 1.27 2.49
CA PHE A 126 5.19 -0.13 2.93
C PHE A 126 3.76 -0.65 2.72
N VAL A 127 3.61 -1.73 1.96
CA VAL A 127 2.35 -2.43 1.77
C VAL A 127 2.34 -3.70 2.61
N VAL A 128 1.41 -3.76 3.56
CA VAL A 128 1.26 -4.87 4.52
C VAL A 128 -0.11 -5.53 4.34
N ASP A 129 -0.28 -6.75 4.84
CA ASP A 129 -1.56 -7.46 4.76
C ASP A 129 -2.61 -6.72 5.62
N ARG A 130 -2.27 -6.45 6.89
CA ARG A 130 -3.15 -5.80 7.86
C ARG A 130 -2.42 -4.75 8.68
N LEU A 131 -3.08 -3.61 8.90
CA LEU A 131 -2.62 -2.51 9.73
C LEU A 131 -3.66 -2.21 10.81
N ASP A 132 -3.31 -2.43 12.08
CA ASP A 132 -4.21 -2.07 13.17
C ASP A 132 -4.04 -0.59 13.58
N ASP A 133 -5.11 -0.04 14.14
CA ASP A 133 -5.04 1.23 14.85
C ASP A 133 -4.38 1.01 16.22
N VAL A 134 -3.19 1.59 16.39
CA VAL A 134 -2.40 1.50 17.62
C VAL A 134 -2.92 2.41 18.74
N ASP A 135 -3.85 3.30 18.41
CA ASP A 135 -4.47 4.25 19.32
C ASP A 135 -5.89 3.80 19.72
N VAL A 136 -6.55 2.96 18.91
CA VAL A 136 -7.89 2.43 19.17
C VAL A 136 -7.95 0.92 19.03
N ALA A 137 -8.04 0.23 20.18
CA ALA A 137 -8.06 -1.23 20.24
C ALA A 137 -9.16 -1.84 19.37
N GLY A 138 -8.80 -2.85 18.58
CA GLY A 138 -9.73 -3.59 17.71
C GLY A 138 -10.07 -2.92 16.38
N GLN A 139 -9.62 -1.68 16.14
CA GLN A 139 -9.80 -1.03 14.84
C GLN A 139 -8.65 -1.34 13.88
N VAL A 140 -8.97 -1.31 12.58
CA VAL A 140 -8.02 -1.47 11.48
C VAL A 140 -7.96 -0.19 10.65
N LEU A 141 -6.79 0.15 10.16
CA LEU A 141 -6.54 1.30 9.29
C LEU A 141 -6.23 0.82 7.87
N ASN A 142 -6.60 1.65 6.89
CA ASN A 142 -6.17 1.43 5.51
C ASN A 142 -4.78 2.02 5.24
N GLY A 143 -4.37 3.05 5.98
CA GLY A 143 -3.08 3.69 5.80
C GLY A 143 -2.66 4.51 7.02
N VAL A 144 -1.37 4.84 7.08
CA VAL A 144 -0.81 5.82 8.01
C VAL A 144 0.50 6.39 7.47
N HIS A 145 0.65 7.70 7.52
CA HIS A 145 1.93 8.38 7.47
C HIS A 145 2.58 8.34 8.86
N TRP A 146 3.75 7.71 8.93
CA TRP A 146 4.47 7.48 10.17
C TRP A 146 5.77 8.28 10.22
N ARG A 147 6.08 8.82 11.41
CA ARG A 147 7.37 9.47 11.71
C ARG A 147 8.05 8.68 12.82
N GLN A 148 9.32 8.33 12.63
CA GLN A 148 10.11 7.67 13.66
C GLN A 148 10.22 8.61 14.88
N ARG A 149 9.94 8.10 16.08
CA ARG A 149 9.78 8.95 17.27
C ARG A 149 11.06 9.65 17.70
N ASP A 150 12.19 8.96 17.62
CA ASP A 150 13.53 9.43 17.96
C ASP A 150 14.20 10.22 16.82
N GLN A 151 13.68 10.13 15.59
CA GLN A 151 14.23 10.74 14.36
C GLN A 151 13.07 11.16 13.45
N ARG A 152 12.39 12.27 13.78
CA ARG A 152 11.11 12.65 13.13
C ARG A 152 11.25 13.05 11.66
N GLU A 153 12.46 13.34 11.22
CA GLU A 153 12.84 13.50 9.81
C GLU A 153 12.73 12.19 9.02
N ARG A 154 12.87 11.04 9.70
CA ARG A 154 12.66 9.72 9.11
C ARG A 154 11.18 9.41 9.15
N ARG A 155 10.60 9.32 7.96
CA ARG A 155 9.16 9.17 7.79
C ARG A 155 8.86 8.35 6.54
N TRP A 156 7.77 7.61 6.60
CA TRP A 156 7.33 6.72 5.53
C TRP A 156 5.81 6.58 5.60
N ILE A 157 5.25 5.92 4.60
CA ILE A 157 3.84 5.60 4.52
C ILE A 157 3.68 4.09 4.71
N ILE A 158 2.64 3.67 5.42
CA ILE A 158 2.22 2.27 5.50
C ILE A 158 0.80 2.21 4.95
N VAL A 159 0.51 1.24 4.08
CA VAL A 159 -0.79 1.00 3.46
C VAL A 159 -1.15 -0.47 3.63
N ALA A 160 -2.39 -0.76 4.03
CA ALA A 160 -2.89 -2.13 4.08
C ALA A 160 -3.28 -2.63 2.68
N ALA A 161 -3.21 -3.94 2.43
CA ALA A 161 -3.62 -4.53 1.16
C ALA A 161 -5.11 -4.26 0.84
N THR A 162 -5.94 -4.09 1.87
CA THR A 162 -7.36 -3.71 1.77
C THR A 162 -7.60 -2.23 1.50
N ALA A 163 -6.54 -1.43 1.35
CA ALA A 163 -6.68 0.01 1.18
C ALA A 163 -7.41 0.38 -0.09
N ARG A 164 -8.19 1.45 0.01
CA ARG A 164 -8.96 2.00 -1.11
C ARG A 164 -8.06 2.88 -1.98
N PRO A 165 -8.39 3.16 -3.25
CA PRO A 165 -7.53 3.94 -4.15
C PRO A 165 -7.16 5.35 -3.66
N VAL A 166 -7.97 5.92 -2.77
CA VAL A 166 -7.73 7.25 -2.19
C VAL A 166 -6.73 7.24 -1.03
N THR A 167 -6.46 6.08 -0.45
CA THR A 167 -5.71 5.97 0.81
C THR A 167 -4.27 6.44 0.63
N LEU A 168 -3.57 5.97 -0.41
CA LEU A 168 -2.19 6.43 -0.64
C LEU A 168 -2.13 7.95 -0.83
N ALA A 169 -3.10 8.54 -1.54
CA ALA A 169 -3.17 9.97 -1.75
C ALA A 169 -3.36 10.75 -0.43
N HIS A 170 -4.22 10.24 0.46
CA HIS A 170 -4.42 10.81 1.80
C HIS A 170 -3.11 10.80 2.62
N GLU A 171 -2.42 9.65 2.66
CA GLU A 171 -1.17 9.54 3.42
C GLU A 171 -0.03 10.38 2.82
N LEU A 172 0.00 10.51 1.49
CA LEU A 172 0.88 11.46 0.83
C LEU A 172 0.54 12.91 1.22
N GLY A 173 -0.74 13.26 1.38
CA GLY A 173 -1.16 14.55 1.90
C GLY A 173 -0.49 14.87 3.25
N HIS A 174 -0.52 13.92 4.18
CA HIS A 174 0.21 14.03 5.45
C HIS A 174 1.74 14.13 5.28
N PHE A 175 2.32 13.38 4.34
CA PHE A 175 3.75 13.49 4.01
C PHE A 175 4.12 14.90 3.52
N PHE A 176 3.24 15.54 2.73
CA PHE A 176 3.37 16.91 2.26
C PHE A 176 2.90 17.98 3.27
N GLY A 177 2.66 17.57 4.51
CA GLY A 177 2.45 18.48 5.64
C GLY A 177 1.00 18.85 5.93
N LEU A 178 0.03 18.23 5.25
CA LEU A 178 -1.37 18.48 5.53
C LEU A 178 -1.80 17.83 6.86
N PRO A 179 -2.52 18.54 7.75
CA PRO A 179 -3.25 17.92 8.83
C PRO A 179 -4.54 17.26 8.31
N HIS A 180 -5.27 16.58 9.19
CA HIS A 180 -6.66 16.24 8.87
C HIS A 180 -7.50 17.52 8.72
N SER A 181 -8.46 17.48 7.81
CA SER A 181 -9.41 18.56 7.56
C SER A 181 -10.79 18.23 8.11
N THR A 182 -11.61 19.25 8.34
CA THR A 182 -13.03 19.13 8.66
C THR A 182 -13.93 19.43 7.46
N GLU A 183 -13.37 19.90 6.34
CA GLU A 183 -14.13 20.20 5.13
C GLU A 183 -14.66 18.92 4.48
N LEU A 184 -15.95 18.87 4.15
CA LEU A 184 -16.61 17.65 3.65
C LEU A 184 -16.00 17.13 2.34
N VAL A 185 -15.60 18.05 1.47
CA VAL A 185 -15.01 17.72 0.15
C VAL A 185 -13.54 17.33 0.24
N SER A 186 -12.88 17.63 1.36
CA SER A 186 -11.45 17.40 1.52
C SER A 186 -11.15 15.91 1.62
N LEU A 187 -10.17 15.48 0.82
CA LEU A 187 -9.54 14.17 0.96
C LEU A 187 -8.94 13.96 2.36
N MET A 188 -8.49 15.03 3.01
CA MET A 188 -7.89 14.99 4.35
C MET A 188 -8.94 14.88 5.47
N ASN A 189 -10.23 14.87 5.16
CA ASN A 189 -11.28 14.66 6.15
C ASN A 189 -11.50 13.17 6.41
N LYS A 190 -11.35 12.70 7.65
CA LYS A 190 -11.59 11.29 8.01
C LYS A 190 -13.02 10.98 8.46
N THR A 191 -13.84 12.00 8.68
CA THR A 191 -15.15 11.86 9.32
C THR A 191 -16.21 11.55 8.28
N PRO A 192 -16.86 10.37 8.30
CA PRO A 192 -18.03 10.12 7.47
C PRO A 192 -19.20 11.00 7.95
N GLY A 193 -20.09 11.39 7.05
CA GLY A 193 -21.26 12.17 7.43
C GLY A 193 -22.21 12.48 6.27
N PRO A 194 -23.44 12.91 6.56
CA PRO A 194 -24.40 13.36 5.54
C PRO A 194 -23.81 14.47 4.67
N GLY A 195 -24.09 14.42 3.36
CA GLY A 195 -23.61 15.42 2.40
C GLY A 195 -22.12 15.31 2.04
N ARG A 196 -21.40 14.32 2.60
CA ARG A 196 -20.03 14.02 2.16
C ARG A 196 -20.07 13.44 0.73
N PRO A 197 -19.25 13.96 -0.20
CA PRO A 197 -19.13 13.38 -1.54
C PRO A 197 -18.73 11.91 -1.51
N ALA A 198 -18.98 11.20 -2.62
CA ALA A 198 -18.48 9.86 -2.78
C ALA A 198 -16.95 9.86 -2.67
N MET A 199 -16.38 8.74 -2.21
CA MET A 199 -14.95 8.67 -1.90
C MET A 199 -14.05 9.08 -3.07
N LEU A 200 -14.41 8.69 -4.30
CA LEU A 200 -13.64 9.01 -5.50
C LEU A 200 -13.83 10.46 -6.00
N GLU A 201 -14.76 11.21 -5.39
CA GLU A 201 -15.01 12.63 -5.67
C GLU A 201 -14.27 13.55 -4.68
N LEU A 202 -13.66 12.98 -3.64
CA LEU A 202 -12.86 13.72 -2.68
C LEU A 202 -11.61 14.29 -3.37
N ARG A 203 -11.20 15.48 -2.93
CA ARG A 203 -10.07 16.22 -3.52
C ARG A 203 -9.33 17.02 -2.45
N PHE A 204 -8.16 17.52 -2.78
CA PHE A 204 -7.54 18.56 -1.98
C PHE A 204 -8.26 19.89 -2.19
N THR A 205 -8.40 20.67 -1.12
CA THR A 205 -8.89 22.05 -1.20
C THR A 205 -7.81 22.96 -1.78
N GLU A 206 -8.16 24.17 -2.19
CA GLU A 206 -7.18 25.14 -2.72
C GLU A 206 -6.09 25.47 -1.69
N ALA A 207 -6.46 25.62 -0.42
CA ALA A 207 -5.52 25.87 0.68
C ALA A 207 -4.56 24.68 0.91
N GLU A 208 -5.09 23.45 0.83
CA GLU A 208 -4.29 22.22 0.93
C GLU A 208 -3.31 22.11 -0.25
N LEU A 209 -3.76 22.38 -1.49
CA LEU A 209 -2.89 22.40 -2.67
C LEU A 209 -1.77 23.44 -2.51
N ALA A 210 -2.05 24.62 -2.00
CA ALA A 210 -1.02 25.64 -1.76
C ALA A 210 0.05 25.19 -0.74
N THR A 211 -0.37 24.46 0.29
CA THR A 211 0.57 23.86 1.26
C THR A 211 1.41 22.77 0.62
N ILE A 212 0.79 21.88 -0.18
CA ILE A 212 1.51 20.84 -0.94
C ILE A 212 2.60 21.46 -1.82
N VAL A 213 2.26 22.50 -2.60
CA VAL A 213 3.21 23.20 -3.48
C VAL A 213 4.40 23.76 -2.69
N THR A 214 4.12 24.39 -1.55
CA THR A 214 5.14 24.96 -0.68
C THR A 214 6.09 23.90 -0.13
N THR A 215 5.53 22.80 0.39
CA THR A 215 6.31 21.67 0.92
C THR A 215 7.14 21.00 -0.18
N ALA A 216 6.57 20.79 -1.36
CA ALA A 216 7.27 20.16 -2.48
C ALA A 216 8.46 21.00 -2.98
N ARG A 217 8.31 22.32 -3.05
CA ARG A 217 9.44 23.23 -3.33
C ARG A 217 10.54 23.13 -2.27
N GLY A 218 10.16 22.94 -1.00
CA GLY A 218 11.10 22.71 0.11
C GLY A 218 11.92 21.43 -0.07
N LEU A 219 11.27 20.32 -0.46
CA LEU A 219 11.93 19.03 -0.75
C LEU A 219 12.94 19.16 -1.90
N ARG A 220 12.56 19.79 -3.02
CA ARG A 220 13.44 19.98 -4.18
C ARG A 220 14.70 20.79 -3.86
N ARG A 221 14.59 21.75 -2.93
CA ARG A 221 15.71 22.60 -2.50
C ARG A 221 16.57 21.94 -1.42
N GLY A 222 16.32 20.69 -1.06
CA GLY A 222 16.99 19.99 0.04
C GLY A 222 16.72 20.59 1.42
N ARG A 223 15.77 21.52 1.54
CA ARG A 223 15.38 22.16 2.81
C ARG A 223 14.51 21.24 3.65
N LEU A 224 13.83 20.30 3.00
CA LEU A 224 13.17 19.16 3.61
C LEU A 224 13.86 17.92 3.06
N ARG A 225 14.25 17.00 3.94
CA ARG A 225 14.80 15.71 3.51
C ARG A 225 13.62 14.75 3.30
N ALA A 226 13.51 14.18 2.11
CA ALA A 226 12.99 12.82 2.00
C ALA A 226 13.97 11.92 2.79
N PRO A 227 13.46 10.88 3.47
CA PRO A 227 14.30 10.05 4.35
C PRO A 227 15.60 9.56 3.71
#